data_AF-A0A7X7LDA9-F1
#
_entry.id   AF-A0A7X7LDA9-F1
#
_cell.length_a   1.000
_cell.length_b   1.000
_cell.length_c   1.000
_cell.angle_alpha   90.00
_cell.angle_beta   90.00
_cell.angle_gamma   90.00
#
_symmetry.space_group_name_H-M   'P 1'
#
loop_
_entity.id
_entity.type
_entity.pdbx_description
1 polymer ?
#
loop_
_entity_poly.entity_id
_entity_poly.type
_entity_poly.pdbx_seq_one_letter_code
_entity_poly.pdbx_strand_id
1 'polypeptide(L)'
;MHLAPGIHRHIPALPLICALLFVTCASLCLPAHAALHSWQKPHATVLPKGDLEWAPEPFVYTPGASVRYIDFENGNDSNAGTSTGAAWKHHPWDANATGNAAAAGGIHTYVFKRGVIYRGQLIPDDSGQAGNPIRLTSDPDWGSGEACLYGSEIVTGWQQGPAGIHTNIPSPGSVWYKDLSYLPRMVCVVDATGAITRLSQARHPNWTITDPIDPLRNCWRWDSSEATSIGGSERWLGKDSALSNDDPDFYMNGLVWTEWGNLMSAPYAARIEGVDTAKNGIVFSGPW
;
A
#
# COMPACT_ATOMS: atom_id res chain seq x y z
N MET A 1 40.53 61.60 -33.41
CA MET A 1 41.38 62.56 -34.15
C MET A 1 41.27 62.16 -35.62
N HIS A 2 40.55 62.80 -36.53
CA HIS A 2 40.16 64.18 -36.72
C HIS A 2 38.65 64.25 -37.03
N LEU A 3 37.97 65.24 -36.44
CA LEU A 3 36.61 65.66 -36.74
C LEU A 3 36.66 66.75 -37.82
N ALA A 4 35.67 66.75 -38.71
CA ALA A 4 35.32 67.90 -39.54
C ALA A 4 33.89 68.33 -39.19
N PRO A 5 33.60 69.62 -38.96
CA PRO A 5 32.23 70.09 -38.74
C PRO A 5 31.68 70.85 -39.95
N GLY A 6 30.41 70.58 -40.27
CA GLY A 6 29.59 71.35 -41.20
C GLY A 6 28.45 72.03 -40.47
N ILE A 7 28.36 73.35 -40.63
CA ILE A 7 27.43 74.32 -40.04
C ILE A 7 26.03 74.17 -40.64
N HIS A 8 24.94 74.33 -39.86
CA HIS A 8 23.71 75.02 -40.30
C HIS A 8 22.76 75.45 -39.14
N ARG A 9 22.50 76.77 -39.11
CA ARG A 9 21.29 77.58 -38.76
C ARG A 9 19.95 76.83 -38.54
N HIS A 10 18.89 77.30 -37.87
CA HIS A 10 18.52 78.28 -36.82
C HIS A 10 16.98 78.16 -36.63
N ILE A 11 16.46 78.08 -35.38
CA ILE A 11 15.20 78.69 -34.83
C ILE A 11 13.82 78.08 -35.25
N PRO A 12 12.70 78.14 -34.47
CA PRO A 12 12.45 78.39 -33.03
C PRO A 12 11.66 77.27 -32.30
N ALA A 13 11.51 77.42 -30.98
CA ALA A 13 10.66 76.64 -30.08
C ALA A 13 9.15 76.94 -30.22
N LEU A 14 8.30 75.91 -30.03
CA LEU A 14 6.87 76.02 -29.74
C LEU A 14 6.44 74.86 -28.83
N PRO A 15 5.62 75.08 -27.77
CA PRO A 15 5.42 74.08 -26.73
C PRO A 15 4.33 73.04 -27.04
N LEU A 16 4.63 71.87 -26.49
CA LEU A 16 3.87 70.64 -26.29
C LEU A 16 2.53 70.87 -25.54
N ILE A 17 1.46 70.17 -25.94
CA ILE A 17 0.39 69.55 -25.12
C ILE A 17 -0.34 68.58 -26.09
N CYS A 18 -0.01 67.29 -26.14
CA CYS A 18 -0.52 66.16 -25.34
C CYS A 18 -2.06 65.99 -25.34
N ALA A 19 -2.56 65.10 -26.21
CA ALA A 19 -3.78 64.32 -25.97
C ALA A 19 -3.54 62.87 -26.45
N LEU A 20 -3.25 61.97 -25.50
CA LEU A 20 -3.15 60.53 -25.73
C LEU A 20 -4.56 59.93 -25.83
N LEU A 21 -4.86 59.27 -26.94
CA LEU A 21 -5.91 58.25 -27.01
C LEU A 21 -5.38 56.96 -26.36
N PHE A 22 -5.85 56.64 -25.16
CA PHE A 22 -5.70 55.31 -24.57
C PHE A 22 -6.82 54.41 -25.10
N VAL A 23 -6.50 53.53 -26.05
CA VAL A 23 -7.35 52.39 -26.39
C VAL A 23 -7.07 51.30 -25.35
N THR A 24 -7.95 51.18 -24.37
CA THR A 24 -7.93 50.07 -23.40
C THR A 24 -8.38 48.80 -24.10
N CYS A 25 -7.42 47.97 -24.51
CA CYS A 25 -7.66 46.58 -24.88
C CYS A 25 -7.94 45.81 -23.58
N ALA A 26 -9.21 45.68 -23.22
CA ALA A 26 -9.64 44.85 -22.10
C ALA A 26 -9.52 43.37 -22.52
N SER A 27 -8.35 42.79 -22.28
CA SER A 27 -8.16 41.34 -22.33
C SER A 27 -9.08 40.71 -21.30
N LEU A 28 -10.16 40.08 -21.77
CA LEU A 28 -10.98 39.15 -20.98
C LEU A 28 -10.08 37.98 -20.54
N CYS A 29 -9.42 38.14 -19.40
CA CYS A 29 -8.74 37.06 -18.70
C CYS A 29 -9.83 36.19 -18.08
N LEU A 30 -10.35 35.22 -18.85
CA LEU A 30 -11.18 34.17 -18.26
C LEU A 30 -10.29 33.40 -17.28
N PRO A 31 -10.71 33.21 -16.01
CA PRO A 31 -9.95 32.39 -15.09
C PRO A 31 -9.90 30.97 -15.65
N ALA A 32 -8.70 30.51 -16.01
CA ALA A 32 -8.44 29.12 -16.31
C ALA A 32 -8.73 28.30 -15.05
N HIS A 33 -9.95 27.77 -14.94
CA HIS A 33 -10.27 26.82 -13.90
C HIS A 33 -9.46 25.56 -14.19
N ALA A 34 -8.64 25.15 -13.22
CA ALA A 34 -7.97 23.86 -13.29
C ALA A 34 -9.02 22.77 -13.55
N ALA A 35 -8.70 21.81 -14.42
CA ALA A 35 -9.58 20.67 -14.65
C ALA A 35 -9.91 20.01 -13.30
N LEU A 36 -11.18 19.71 -13.07
CA LEU A 36 -11.61 18.99 -11.87
C LEU A 36 -10.84 17.67 -11.78
N HIS A 37 -10.26 17.39 -10.62
CA HIS A 37 -9.65 16.11 -10.35
C HIS A 37 -10.71 15.00 -10.45
N SER A 38 -10.27 13.77 -10.74
CA SER A 38 -11.20 12.63 -10.88
C SER A 38 -12.09 12.46 -9.65
N TRP A 39 -11.56 12.64 -8.43
CA TRP A 39 -12.32 12.53 -7.17
C TRP A 39 -13.39 13.62 -6.97
N GLN A 40 -13.41 14.66 -7.80
CA GLN A 40 -14.45 15.71 -7.80
C GLN A 40 -15.61 15.39 -8.75
N LYS A 41 -15.49 14.36 -9.57
CA LYS A 41 -16.56 13.88 -10.45
C LYS A 41 -17.36 12.77 -9.76
N PRO A 42 -18.67 12.66 -10.02
CA PRO A 42 -19.45 11.51 -9.60
C PRO A 42 -19.01 10.26 -10.37
N HIS A 43 -18.48 9.26 -9.66
CA HIS A 43 -18.19 7.91 -10.20
C HIS A 43 -19.27 6.90 -9.78
N ALA A 44 -20.49 7.39 -9.60
CA ALA A 44 -21.63 6.59 -9.20
C ALA A 44 -22.91 7.10 -9.87
N THR A 45 -23.80 6.18 -10.18
CA THR A 45 -25.16 6.46 -10.68
C THR A 45 -26.14 6.39 -9.52
N VAL A 46 -27.06 7.37 -9.44
CA VAL A 46 -28.15 7.33 -8.45
C VAL A 46 -29.26 6.42 -9.00
N LEU A 47 -29.54 5.34 -8.28
CA LEU A 47 -30.62 4.42 -8.61
C LEU A 47 -31.99 5.02 -8.24
N PRO A 48 -33.10 4.53 -8.83
CA PRO A 48 -34.44 5.08 -8.58
C PRO A 48 -34.89 5.13 -7.11
N LYS A 49 -34.29 4.31 -6.24
CA LYS A 49 -34.57 4.27 -4.79
C LYS A 49 -33.68 5.22 -3.97
N GLY A 50 -32.77 5.95 -4.61
CA GLY A 50 -31.80 6.84 -3.95
C GLY A 50 -30.46 6.18 -3.61
N ASP A 51 -30.30 4.88 -3.87
CA ASP A 51 -29.03 4.17 -3.70
C ASP A 51 -27.98 4.62 -4.74
N LEU A 52 -26.69 4.39 -4.44
CA LEU A 52 -25.59 4.67 -5.37
C LEU A 52 -25.04 3.35 -5.94
N GLU A 53 -24.92 3.29 -7.25
CA GLU A 53 -24.23 2.20 -7.96
C GLU A 53 -22.88 2.70 -8.46
N TRP A 54 -21.82 1.94 -8.20
CA TRP A 54 -20.47 2.25 -8.69
C TRP A 54 -20.44 2.25 -10.23
N ALA A 55 -20.01 3.34 -10.83
CA ALA A 55 -19.99 3.55 -12.28
C ALA A 55 -18.72 4.34 -12.69
N PRO A 56 -17.55 3.70 -12.69
CA PRO A 56 -16.30 4.38 -13.05
C PRO A 56 -16.22 4.63 -14.56
N GLU A 57 -15.44 5.65 -14.94
CA GLU A 57 -15.02 5.82 -16.34
C GLU A 57 -14.20 4.59 -16.79
N PRO A 58 -14.39 4.08 -18.02
CA PRO A 58 -13.55 3.00 -18.54
C PRO A 58 -12.06 3.38 -18.53
N PHE A 59 -11.20 2.41 -18.22
CA PHE A 59 -9.76 2.63 -18.25
C PHE A 59 -9.28 2.94 -19.67
N VAL A 60 -8.49 4.02 -19.82
CA VAL A 60 -7.87 4.41 -21.09
C VAL A 60 -6.38 4.65 -20.86
N TYR A 61 -5.54 3.90 -21.59
CA TYR A 61 -4.11 4.13 -21.57
C TYR A 61 -3.76 5.44 -22.29
N THR A 62 -3.28 6.42 -21.54
CA THR A 62 -2.87 7.74 -22.06
C THR A 62 -1.44 8.04 -21.61
N PRO A 63 -0.42 7.58 -22.35
CA PRO A 63 0.97 7.79 -21.98
C PRO A 63 1.40 9.26 -22.15
N GLY A 64 2.36 9.67 -21.31
CA GLY A 64 3.12 10.89 -21.53
C GLY A 64 4.17 10.74 -22.63
N ALA A 65 4.93 11.80 -22.89
CA ALA A 65 5.95 11.84 -23.94
C ALA A 65 7.12 10.85 -23.72
N SER A 66 7.32 10.39 -22.48
CA SER A 66 8.39 9.47 -22.13
C SER A 66 7.81 8.27 -21.38
N VAL A 67 8.00 7.08 -21.95
CA VAL A 67 7.42 5.82 -21.46
C VAL A 67 8.54 4.88 -21.02
N ARG A 68 8.33 4.17 -19.91
CA ARG A 68 9.20 3.12 -19.39
C ARG A 68 8.41 1.84 -19.13
N TYR A 69 8.92 0.71 -19.58
CA TYR A 69 8.25 -0.59 -19.48
C TYR A 69 8.88 -1.41 -18.36
N ILE A 70 8.04 -2.03 -17.53
CA ILE A 70 8.43 -2.82 -16.36
C ILE A 70 7.80 -4.22 -16.47
N ASP A 71 8.65 -5.24 -16.53
CA ASP A 71 8.30 -6.65 -16.48
C ASP A 71 9.08 -7.28 -15.31
N PHE A 72 8.44 -7.38 -14.15
CA PHE A 72 9.09 -7.89 -12.93
C PHE A 72 9.59 -9.33 -13.07
N GLU A 73 8.93 -10.13 -13.91
CA GLU A 73 9.26 -11.53 -14.09
C GLU A 73 10.46 -11.72 -15.02
N ASN A 74 10.40 -11.09 -16.21
CA ASN A 74 11.36 -11.35 -17.30
C ASN A 74 12.21 -10.15 -17.71
N GLY A 75 11.98 -8.98 -17.12
CA GLY A 75 12.74 -7.77 -17.39
C GLY A 75 14.17 -7.83 -16.86
N ASN A 76 14.98 -6.86 -17.28
CA ASN A 76 16.34 -6.68 -16.81
C ASN A 76 16.64 -5.19 -16.63
N ASP A 77 17.11 -4.82 -15.44
CA ASP A 77 17.39 -3.43 -15.07
C ASP A 77 18.53 -2.78 -15.86
N SER A 78 19.38 -3.57 -16.55
CA SER A 78 20.37 -3.04 -17.48
C SER A 78 19.77 -2.66 -18.85
N ASN A 79 18.50 -2.99 -19.12
CA ASN A 79 17.86 -2.63 -20.38
C ASN A 79 17.63 -1.12 -20.49
N ALA A 80 17.27 -0.65 -21.69
CA ALA A 80 16.92 0.76 -21.90
C ALA A 80 15.57 1.14 -21.28
N GLY A 81 14.67 0.17 -21.07
CA GLY A 81 13.33 0.40 -20.53
C GLY A 81 12.36 1.06 -21.52
N THR A 82 12.76 1.34 -22.75
CA THR A 82 12.01 2.15 -23.72
C THR A 82 11.11 1.34 -24.66
N SER A 83 11.11 0.01 -24.55
CA SER A 83 10.22 -0.87 -25.32
C SER A 83 9.82 -2.11 -24.51
N THR A 84 8.74 -2.76 -24.92
CA THR A 84 8.24 -4.00 -24.31
C THR A 84 9.26 -5.15 -24.36
N GLY A 85 10.08 -5.21 -25.40
CA GLY A 85 11.16 -6.20 -25.56
C GLY A 85 12.46 -5.86 -24.81
N ALA A 86 12.54 -4.67 -24.22
CA ALA A 86 13.68 -4.20 -23.44
C ALA A 86 13.21 -3.55 -22.13
N ALA A 87 12.22 -4.16 -21.47
CA ALA A 87 11.65 -3.71 -20.21
C ALA A 87 12.64 -3.89 -19.05
N TRP A 88 12.52 -3.02 -18.04
CA TRP A 88 13.21 -3.18 -16.77
C TRP A 88 12.55 -4.26 -15.91
N LYS A 89 13.31 -4.80 -14.95
CA LYS A 89 12.74 -5.72 -13.95
C LYS A 89 12.04 -4.92 -12.86
N HIS A 90 12.71 -3.88 -12.38
CA HIS A 90 12.23 -3.06 -11.28
C HIS A 90 11.88 -1.64 -11.74
N HIS A 91 10.95 -1.05 -11.01
CA HIS A 91 10.71 0.39 -11.07
C HIS A 91 11.88 1.14 -10.40
N PRO A 92 12.27 2.36 -10.85
CA PRO A 92 13.36 3.12 -10.22
C PRO A 92 13.20 3.36 -8.71
N TRP A 93 11.97 3.63 -8.26
CA TRP A 93 11.60 3.75 -6.84
C TRP A 93 11.71 2.46 -6.01
N ASP A 94 12.09 1.34 -6.60
CA ASP A 94 12.33 0.10 -5.87
C ASP A 94 13.76 0.02 -5.38
N ALA A 95 13.94 -0.26 -4.09
CA ALA A 95 15.27 -0.40 -3.49
C ALA A 95 16.12 -1.53 -4.11
N ASN A 96 15.49 -2.49 -4.78
CA ASN A 96 16.17 -3.58 -5.49
C ASN A 96 16.48 -3.25 -6.96
N ALA A 97 16.05 -2.08 -7.46
CA ALA A 97 16.41 -1.66 -8.80
C ALA A 97 17.93 -1.51 -8.92
N THR A 98 18.45 -1.91 -10.07
CA THR A 98 19.89 -1.76 -10.39
C THR A 98 20.07 -1.07 -11.74
N GLY A 99 21.32 -0.92 -12.20
CA GLY A 99 21.63 -0.52 -13.58
C GLY A 99 20.93 0.76 -14.07
N ASN A 100 20.38 0.68 -15.28
CA ASN A 100 19.70 1.81 -15.91
C ASN A 100 18.35 2.12 -15.25
N ALA A 101 17.66 1.10 -14.71
CA ALA A 101 16.41 1.28 -13.99
C ALA A 101 16.63 2.14 -12.74
N ALA A 102 17.62 1.81 -11.90
CA ALA A 102 17.94 2.58 -10.69
C ALA A 102 18.46 3.99 -10.98
N ALA A 103 19.17 4.17 -12.10
CA ALA A 103 19.70 5.47 -12.50
C ALA A 103 18.64 6.38 -13.15
N ALA A 104 17.48 5.82 -13.51
CA ALA A 104 16.40 6.59 -14.11
C ALA A 104 15.63 7.38 -13.05
N GLY A 105 15.21 8.58 -13.41
CA GLY A 105 14.40 9.45 -12.56
C GLY A 105 13.72 10.53 -13.40
N GLY A 106 12.83 11.28 -12.77
CA GLY A 106 12.06 12.34 -13.39
C GLY A 106 10.71 11.87 -13.93
N ILE A 107 10.17 12.64 -14.89
CA ILE A 107 8.76 12.53 -15.26
C ILE A 107 8.56 11.53 -16.40
N HIS A 108 8.09 10.33 -16.04
CA HIS A 108 7.81 9.25 -16.97
C HIS A 108 6.40 8.65 -16.78
N THR A 109 5.94 7.96 -17.82
CA THR A 109 4.87 6.95 -17.70
C THR A 109 5.50 5.59 -17.55
N TYR A 110 5.36 4.99 -16.38
CA TYR A 110 5.79 3.65 -16.06
C TYR A 110 4.65 2.68 -16.32
N VAL A 111 4.84 1.84 -17.34
CA VAL A 111 3.90 0.82 -17.78
C VAL A 111 4.32 -0.50 -17.16
N PHE A 112 3.47 -1.06 -16.30
CA PHE A 112 3.64 -2.39 -15.75
C PHE A 112 2.96 -3.40 -16.67
N LYS A 113 3.66 -4.50 -16.98
CA LYS A 113 3.14 -5.56 -17.84
C LYS A 113 1.91 -6.20 -17.22
N ARG A 114 0.83 -6.32 -18.01
CA ARG A 114 -0.39 -7.03 -17.58
C ARG A 114 -0.13 -8.52 -17.42
N GLY A 115 -0.73 -9.13 -16.40
CA GLY A 115 -0.53 -10.53 -16.04
C GLY A 115 0.71 -10.80 -15.19
N VAL A 116 1.54 -9.78 -14.95
CA VAL A 116 2.70 -9.89 -14.07
C VAL A 116 2.38 -9.26 -12.72
N ILE A 117 2.78 -9.96 -11.67
CA ILE A 117 2.71 -9.47 -10.29
C ILE A 117 4.06 -8.82 -9.96
N TYR A 118 4.04 -7.53 -9.71
CA TYR A 118 5.16 -6.80 -9.16
C TYR A 118 5.24 -7.01 -7.64
N ARG A 119 6.38 -7.51 -7.15
CA ARG A 119 6.62 -7.80 -5.72
C ARG A 119 7.81 -7.00 -5.23
N GLY A 120 7.56 -5.77 -4.83
CA GLY A 120 8.59 -4.87 -4.34
C GLY A 120 7.99 -3.70 -3.58
N GLN A 121 8.83 -2.76 -3.18
CA GLN A 121 8.42 -1.57 -2.45
C GLN A 121 8.75 -0.36 -3.30
N LEU A 122 7.74 0.45 -3.62
CA LEU A 122 7.94 1.71 -4.34
C LEU A 122 8.01 2.84 -3.31
N ILE A 123 9.16 3.51 -3.23
CA ILE A 123 9.36 4.72 -2.41
C ILE A 123 9.54 5.91 -3.35
N PRO A 124 8.47 6.67 -3.64
CA PRO A 124 8.56 7.81 -4.55
C PRO A 124 9.45 8.92 -4.00
N ASP A 125 10.40 9.37 -4.82
CA ASP A 125 11.30 10.49 -4.54
C ASP A 125 11.21 11.63 -5.57
N ASP A 126 10.50 11.41 -6.67
CA ASP A 126 10.28 12.37 -7.74
C ASP A 126 8.92 13.06 -7.66
N SER A 127 8.81 14.22 -8.32
CA SER A 127 7.56 14.97 -8.48
C SER A 127 7.22 15.23 -9.94
N GLY A 128 5.95 15.07 -10.28
CA GLY A 128 5.41 15.51 -11.56
C GLY A 128 5.31 17.03 -11.66
N GLN A 129 4.89 17.51 -12.82
CA GLN A 129 4.58 18.90 -13.09
C GLN A 129 3.12 19.06 -13.52
N ALA A 130 2.59 20.28 -13.43
CA ALA A 130 1.26 20.59 -13.94
C ALA A 130 1.19 20.25 -15.44
N GLY A 131 0.19 19.45 -15.84
CA GLY A 131 0.04 18.94 -17.21
C GLY A 131 1.01 17.81 -17.61
N ASN A 132 2.04 17.55 -16.81
CA ASN A 132 3.04 16.51 -17.03
C ASN A 132 3.28 15.69 -15.76
N PRO A 133 2.32 14.85 -15.34
CA PRO A 133 2.47 14.01 -14.15
C PRO A 133 3.30 12.75 -14.42
N ILE A 134 3.90 12.21 -13.36
CA ILE A 134 4.39 10.83 -13.34
C ILE A 134 3.17 9.91 -13.32
N ARG A 135 3.18 8.85 -14.14
CA ARG A 135 2.06 7.92 -14.26
C ARG A 135 2.55 6.51 -14.01
N LEU A 136 1.91 5.79 -13.11
CA LEU A 136 2.04 4.34 -12.98
C LEU A 136 0.76 3.74 -13.56
N THR A 137 0.90 2.94 -14.61
CA THR A 137 -0.24 2.44 -15.40
C THR A 137 0.08 1.08 -16.01
N SER A 138 -0.87 0.51 -16.72
CA SER A 138 -0.67 -0.61 -17.65
C SER A 138 -1.08 -0.21 -19.07
N ASP A 139 -0.63 -1.00 -20.05
CA ASP A 139 -1.05 -0.91 -21.44
C ASP A 139 -1.91 -2.16 -21.75
N PRO A 140 -3.19 -2.00 -22.16
CA PRO A 140 -4.06 -3.11 -22.52
C PRO A 140 -3.50 -4.04 -23.59
N ASP A 141 -2.63 -3.53 -24.47
CA ASP A 141 -2.04 -4.28 -25.58
C ASP A 141 -0.73 -5.01 -25.17
N TRP A 142 -0.28 -4.86 -23.92
CA TRP A 142 0.95 -5.49 -23.43
C TRP A 142 0.72 -6.41 -22.22
N GLY A 143 0.68 -7.72 -22.50
CA GLY A 143 0.40 -8.76 -21.52
C GLY A 143 -1.08 -9.15 -21.52
N SER A 144 -1.52 -9.93 -20.53
CA SER A 144 -2.91 -10.39 -20.40
C SER A 144 -3.31 -10.50 -18.93
N GLY A 145 -4.53 -10.08 -18.58
CA GLY A 145 -4.99 -9.97 -17.18
C GLY A 145 -4.66 -8.61 -16.56
N GLU A 146 -4.65 -8.49 -15.24
CA GLU A 146 -4.34 -7.22 -14.57
C GLU A 146 -2.84 -7.06 -14.30
N ALA A 147 -2.36 -5.82 -14.27
CA ALA A 147 -1.04 -5.51 -13.72
C ALA A 147 -1.19 -5.31 -12.20
N CYS A 148 -0.54 -6.15 -11.41
CA CYS A 148 -0.78 -6.24 -9.97
C CYS A 148 0.45 -5.86 -9.16
N LEU A 149 0.28 -5.07 -8.09
CA LEU A 149 1.32 -4.73 -7.11
C LEU A 149 0.99 -5.45 -5.80
N TYR A 150 1.72 -6.50 -5.46
CA TYR A 150 1.44 -7.30 -4.26
C TYR A 150 2.52 -7.12 -3.20
N GLY A 151 2.12 -6.68 -2.01
CA GLY A 151 2.96 -6.67 -0.80
C GLY A 151 3.06 -8.04 -0.11
N SER A 152 2.83 -9.13 -0.85
CA SER A 152 2.95 -10.51 -0.39
C SER A 152 4.11 -11.19 -1.11
N GLU A 153 4.57 -12.32 -0.59
CA GLU A 153 5.50 -13.21 -1.28
C GLU A 153 4.93 -14.61 -1.46
N ILE A 154 5.40 -15.31 -2.49
CA ILE A 154 5.03 -16.71 -2.70
C ILE A 154 5.94 -17.56 -1.82
N VAL A 155 5.34 -18.30 -0.89
CA VAL A 155 6.06 -19.26 -0.05
C VAL A 155 5.99 -20.64 -0.69
N THR A 156 7.15 -21.19 -1.07
CA THR A 156 7.28 -22.52 -1.68
C THR A 156 8.13 -23.46 -0.82
N GLY A 157 8.19 -24.74 -1.22
CA GLY A 157 9.00 -25.75 -0.53
C GLY A 157 8.49 -26.05 0.88
N TRP A 158 7.17 -26.21 1.02
CA TRP A 158 6.52 -26.68 2.23
C TRP A 158 6.90 -28.13 2.54
N GLN A 159 7.04 -28.45 3.81
CA GLN A 159 7.36 -29.79 4.29
C GLN A 159 6.13 -30.39 4.98
N GLN A 160 5.77 -31.62 4.61
CA GLN A 160 4.71 -32.36 5.28
C GLN A 160 5.29 -33.07 6.51
N GLY A 161 4.53 -33.05 7.61
CA GLY A 161 4.85 -33.85 8.79
C GLY A 161 4.77 -35.37 8.53
N PRO A 162 5.09 -36.21 9.53
CA PRO A 162 5.19 -35.86 10.95
C PRO A 162 6.54 -35.27 11.38
N ALA A 163 7.60 -35.44 10.58
CA ALA A 163 8.92 -34.93 10.93
C ALA A 163 8.91 -33.39 11.05
N GLY A 164 9.41 -32.87 12.16
CA GLY A 164 9.44 -31.42 12.45
C GLY A 164 8.14 -30.83 13.00
N ILE A 165 7.08 -31.64 13.16
CA ILE A 165 5.82 -31.20 13.78
C ILE A 165 5.85 -31.53 15.28
N HIS A 166 5.34 -30.62 16.11
CA HIS A 166 5.28 -30.80 17.57
C HIS A 166 4.41 -32.01 17.95
N THR A 167 4.83 -32.79 18.95
CA THR A 167 4.18 -34.05 19.37
C THR A 167 2.75 -33.89 19.86
N ASN A 168 2.39 -32.69 20.35
CA ASN A 168 1.04 -32.39 20.82
C ASN A 168 0.03 -32.16 19.68
N ILE A 169 0.48 -32.09 18.42
CA ILE A 169 -0.43 -31.98 17.27
C ILE A 169 -1.03 -33.38 17.00
N PRO A 170 -2.35 -33.58 17.12
CA PRO A 170 -2.95 -34.92 17.07
C PRO A 170 -2.80 -35.65 15.73
N SER A 171 -2.67 -34.91 14.63
CA SER A 171 -2.58 -35.47 13.27
C SER A 171 -1.41 -34.85 12.51
N PRO A 172 -0.16 -35.12 12.93
CA PRO A 172 1.01 -34.41 12.43
C PRO A 172 1.28 -34.70 10.95
N GLY A 173 0.86 -35.86 10.43
CA GLY A 173 0.92 -36.18 8.99
C GLY A 173 -0.02 -35.36 8.10
N SER A 174 -1.00 -34.66 8.68
CA SER A 174 -1.92 -33.77 7.97
C SER A 174 -1.46 -32.30 7.98
N VAL A 175 -0.32 -32.01 8.60
CA VAL A 175 0.20 -30.64 8.73
C VAL A 175 1.35 -30.43 7.76
N TRP A 176 1.32 -29.29 7.08
CA TRP A 176 2.43 -28.77 6.29
C TRP A 176 3.02 -27.57 7.02
N TYR A 177 4.35 -27.46 7.04
CA TYR A 177 5.05 -26.35 7.66
C TYR A 177 6.16 -25.80 6.77
N LYS A 178 6.56 -24.57 7.08
CA LYS A 178 7.68 -23.86 6.48
C LYS A 178 8.25 -22.90 7.52
N ASP A 179 9.54 -23.00 7.76
CA ASP A 179 10.25 -22.00 8.54
C ASP A 179 10.39 -20.71 7.74
N LEU A 180 10.02 -19.60 8.36
CA LEU A 180 10.13 -18.26 7.81
C LEU A 180 10.98 -17.41 8.74
N SER A 181 11.78 -16.50 8.17
CA SER A 181 12.57 -15.52 8.94
C SER A 181 11.75 -14.32 9.42
N TYR A 182 10.44 -14.33 9.17
CA TYR A 182 9.49 -13.29 9.53
C TYR A 182 8.14 -13.91 9.93
N LEU A 183 7.26 -13.11 10.56
CA LEU A 183 5.94 -13.56 11.00
C LEU A 183 4.84 -12.99 10.08
N PRO A 184 4.24 -13.80 9.17
CA PRO A 184 3.13 -13.33 8.33
C PRO A 184 1.88 -13.07 9.17
N ARG A 185 1.15 -11.98 8.86
CA ARG A 185 -0.16 -11.70 9.46
C ARG A 185 -1.32 -12.41 8.75
N MET A 186 -1.08 -12.86 7.53
CA MET A 186 -2.06 -13.55 6.69
C MET A 186 -1.34 -14.57 5.83
N VAL A 187 -1.96 -15.75 5.68
CA VAL A 187 -1.51 -16.77 4.73
C VAL A 187 -2.68 -17.03 3.79
N CYS A 188 -2.38 -17.04 2.49
CA CYS A 188 -3.34 -17.37 1.44
C CYS A 188 -2.79 -18.52 0.61
N VAL A 189 -3.67 -19.39 0.13
CA VAL A 189 -3.35 -20.38 -0.89
C VAL A 189 -3.71 -19.80 -2.24
N VAL A 190 -2.79 -19.95 -3.20
CA VAL A 190 -3.05 -19.70 -4.61
C VAL A 190 -3.22 -21.05 -5.27
N ASP A 191 -4.37 -21.29 -5.90
CA ASP A 191 -4.61 -22.54 -6.61
C ASP A 191 -4.04 -22.53 -8.05
N ALA A 192 -4.20 -23.65 -8.77
CA ALA A 192 -3.70 -23.79 -10.13
C ALA A 192 -4.37 -22.84 -11.16
N THR A 193 -5.52 -22.26 -10.83
CA THR A 193 -6.21 -21.27 -11.67
C THR A 193 -5.78 -19.83 -11.35
N GLY A 194 -4.99 -19.64 -10.29
CA GLY A 194 -4.60 -18.34 -9.77
C GLY A 194 -5.58 -17.76 -8.73
N ALA A 195 -6.61 -18.51 -8.33
CA ALA A 195 -7.54 -18.04 -7.32
C ALA A 195 -6.86 -17.99 -5.94
N ILE A 196 -7.08 -16.89 -5.22
CA ILE A 196 -6.45 -16.62 -3.92
C ILE A 196 -7.47 -16.85 -2.82
N THR A 197 -7.23 -17.83 -1.96
CA THR A 197 -8.09 -18.13 -0.79
C THR A 197 -7.31 -17.90 0.50
N ARG A 198 -7.81 -17.02 1.37
CA ARG A 198 -7.23 -16.80 2.70
C ARG A 198 -7.42 -18.05 3.57
N LEU A 199 -6.34 -18.55 4.16
CA LEU A 199 -6.42 -19.62 5.14
C LEU A 199 -6.95 -19.10 6.48
N SER A 200 -7.71 -19.95 7.15
CA SER A 200 -8.15 -19.68 8.52
C SER A 200 -6.95 -19.69 9.46
N GLN A 201 -6.82 -18.63 10.25
CA GLN A 201 -5.81 -18.57 11.30
C GLN A 201 -6.22 -19.50 12.45
N ALA A 202 -5.30 -20.33 12.92
CA ALA A 202 -5.52 -21.10 14.15
C ALA A 202 -5.67 -20.11 15.33
N ARG A 203 -6.84 -20.10 15.95
CA ARG A 203 -7.19 -19.16 17.03
C ARG A 203 -8.28 -19.73 17.94
N HIS A 204 -8.40 -19.15 19.12
CA HIS A 204 -9.46 -19.41 20.07
C HIS A 204 -10.08 -18.06 20.51
N PRO A 205 -11.40 -17.87 20.37
CA PRO A 205 -12.38 -18.83 19.85
C PRO A 205 -12.19 -19.04 18.35
N ASN A 206 -12.61 -20.20 17.84
CA ASN A 206 -12.65 -20.43 16.40
C ASN A 206 -13.96 -19.87 15.84
N TRP A 207 -13.88 -19.05 14.79
CA TRP A 207 -15.04 -18.40 14.18
C TRP A 207 -14.79 -18.11 12.70
N THR A 208 -15.86 -17.99 11.91
CA THR A 208 -15.78 -17.67 10.48
C THR A 208 -15.71 -16.17 10.26
N ILE A 209 -14.76 -15.71 9.45
CA ILE A 209 -14.69 -14.31 9.04
C ILE A 209 -15.87 -13.99 8.13
N THR A 210 -16.88 -13.33 8.68
CA THR A 210 -18.07 -12.85 7.94
C THR A 210 -17.88 -11.43 7.42
N ASP A 211 -16.98 -10.67 8.03
CA ASP A 211 -16.63 -9.31 7.64
C ASP A 211 -15.10 -9.23 7.43
N PRO A 212 -14.63 -9.10 6.17
CA PRO A 212 -13.21 -9.06 5.88
C PRO A 212 -12.53 -7.74 6.30
N ILE A 213 -13.30 -6.67 6.55
CA ILE A 213 -12.76 -5.36 6.98
C ILE A 213 -12.72 -5.22 8.51
N ASP A 214 -13.54 -6.00 9.24
CA ASP A 214 -13.51 -6.08 10.70
C ASP A 214 -13.17 -7.50 11.20
N PRO A 215 -11.88 -7.86 11.22
CA PRO A 215 -11.43 -9.17 11.68
C PRO A 215 -11.45 -9.32 13.22
N LEU A 216 -11.85 -8.30 13.98
CA LEU A 216 -11.93 -8.38 15.45
C LEU A 216 -13.38 -8.45 15.94
N ARG A 217 -14.36 -8.27 15.05
CA ARG A 217 -15.81 -8.32 15.35
C ARG A 217 -16.24 -9.48 16.25
N ASN A 218 -15.63 -10.64 16.06
CA ASN A 218 -15.96 -11.87 16.76
C ASN A 218 -14.92 -12.26 17.84
N CYS A 219 -13.97 -11.37 18.15
CA CYS A 219 -13.10 -11.56 19.31
C CYS A 219 -13.90 -11.47 20.61
N TRP A 220 -13.39 -12.14 21.64
CA TRP A 220 -13.91 -12.01 22.99
C TRP A 220 -13.76 -10.60 23.53
N ARG A 221 -14.52 -10.30 24.57
CA ARG A 221 -14.36 -9.10 25.39
C ARG A 221 -14.06 -9.55 26.80
N TRP A 222 -12.90 -9.16 27.30
CA TRP A 222 -12.49 -9.45 28.68
C TRP A 222 -13.59 -9.10 29.67
N ASP A 223 -13.92 -10.04 30.56
CA ASP A 223 -14.86 -9.78 31.66
C ASP A 223 -14.24 -8.80 32.67
N SER A 224 -12.94 -8.98 32.95
CA SER A 224 -12.15 -8.05 33.77
C SER A 224 -10.65 -8.30 33.62
N SER A 225 -9.84 -7.39 34.13
CA SER A 225 -8.39 -7.56 34.25
C SER A 225 -7.89 -7.05 35.59
N GLU A 226 -6.75 -7.57 36.04
CA GLU A 226 -6.03 -7.07 37.22
C GLU A 226 -4.51 -7.17 37.02
N ALA A 227 -3.75 -6.34 37.74
CA ALA A 227 -2.30 -6.47 37.76
C ALA A 227 -1.89 -7.72 38.55
N THR A 228 -0.84 -8.39 38.09
CA THR A 228 -0.22 -9.54 38.75
C THR A 228 1.30 -9.48 38.55
N SER A 229 2.04 -10.46 39.09
CA SER A 229 3.49 -10.51 38.91
C SER A 229 3.99 -11.93 38.70
N ILE A 230 4.94 -12.09 37.77
CA ILE A 230 5.74 -13.31 37.62
C ILE A 230 7.20 -12.92 37.83
N GLY A 231 7.88 -13.58 38.78
CA GLY A 231 9.29 -13.31 39.07
C GLY A 231 9.58 -11.86 39.46
N GLY A 232 8.63 -11.18 40.12
CA GLY A 232 8.75 -9.78 40.52
C GLY A 232 8.54 -8.75 39.40
N SER A 233 8.27 -9.19 38.17
CA SER A 233 7.91 -8.29 37.05
C SER A 233 6.40 -8.20 36.89
N GLU A 234 5.89 -6.99 36.68
CA GLU A 234 4.46 -6.73 36.52
C GLU A 234 3.89 -7.34 35.22
N ARG A 235 2.69 -7.90 35.33
CA ARG A 235 1.93 -8.56 34.26
C ARG A 235 0.44 -8.22 34.39
N TRP A 236 -0.29 -8.42 33.31
CA TRP A 236 -1.75 -8.45 33.35
C TRP A 236 -2.23 -9.87 33.58
N LEU A 237 -3.26 -10.01 34.42
CA LEU A 237 -4.14 -11.16 34.45
C LEU A 237 -5.44 -10.76 33.75
N GLY A 238 -5.61 -11.20 32.49
CA GLY A 238 -6.87 -11.04 31.76
C GLY A 238 -7.81 -12.21 32.09
N LYS A 239 -9.05 -11.90 32.50
CA LYS A 239 -10.04 -12.89 32.94
C LYS A 239 -11.25 -12.87 32.01
N ASP A 240 -11.69 -14.05 31.60
CA ASP A 240 -12.84 -14.23 30.72
C ASP A 240 -13.48 -15.60 30.92
N SER A 241 -14.81 -15.64 31.03
CA SER A 241 -15.59 -16.88 31.16
C SER A 241 -15.46 -17.82 29.96
N ALA A 242 -15.01 -17.34 28.80
CA ALA A 242 -14.71 -18.15 27.63
C ALA A 242 -13.35 -18.88 27.73
N LEU A 243 -12.51 -18.57 28.71
CA LEU A 243 -11.31 -19.35 29.05
C LEU A 243 -11.69 -20.63 29.82
N SER A 244 -12.46 -21.51 29.16
CA SER A 244 -13.10 -22.67 29.79
C SER A 244 -12.30 -23.97 29.69
N ASN A 245 -11.07 -23.96 29.17
CA ASN A 245 -10.24 -25.15 29.10
C ASN A 245 -9.40 -25.26 30.39
N ASP A 246 -9.57 -26.35 31.13
CA ASP A 246 -8.87 -26.52 32.40
C ASP A 246 -7.39 -26.93 32.23
N ASP A 247 -6.96 -27.29 31.01
CA ASP A 247 -5.57 -27.63 30.70
C ASP A 247 -4.73 -26.36 30.44
N PRO A 248 -3.79 -26.01 31.32
CA PRO A 248 -2.92 -24.84 31.11
C PRO A 248 -2.12 -24.91 29.80
N ASP A 249 -1.75 -26.12 29.35
CA ASP A 249 -0.95 -26.31 28.13
C ASP A 249 -1.74 -25.92 26.87
N PHE A 250 -3.06 -25.82 26.95
CA PHE A 250 -3.89 -25.31 25.87
C PHE A 250 -3.62 -23.83 25.57
N TYR A 251 -3.31 -23.03 26.59
CA TYR A 251 -3.08 -21.59 26.47
C TYR A 251 -1.60 -21.22 26.46
N MET A 252 -0.79 -21.93 27.24
CA MET A 252 0.61 -21.58 27.47
C MET A 252 1.39 -21.43 26.17
N ASN A 253 2.27 -20.41 26.12
CA ASN A 253 3.06 -20.03 24.96
C ASN A 253 2.26 -19.54 23.73
N GLY A 254 0.92 -19.57 23.76
CA GLY A 254 0.08 -18.90 22.78
C GLY A 254 0.31 -17.39 22.74
N LEU A 255 -0.14 -16.77 21.65
CA LEU A 255 -0.19 -15.31 21.52
C LEU A 255 -1.60 -14.83 21.82
N VAL A 256 -1.73 -13.98 22.83
CA VAL A 256 -2.94 -13.18 23.04
C VAL A 256 -2.80 -11.88 22.27
N TRP A 257 -3.76 -11.60 21.39
CA TRP A 257 -3.91 -10.31 20.74
C TRP A 257 -4.97 -9.54 21.49
N THR A 258 -4.57 -8.44 22.14
CA THR A 258 -5.49 -7.64 22.94
C THR A 258 -5.27 -6.16 22.68
N GLU A 259 -6.35 -5.41 22.82
CA GLU A 259 -6.35 -3.97 23.02
C GLU A 259 -6.68 -3.68 24.49
N TRP A 260 -6.56 -2.42 24.92
CA TRP A 260 -6.95 -1.85 26.23
C TRP A 260 -5.80 -1.37 27.13
N GLY A 261 -6.09 -0.33 27.92
CA GLY A 261 -5.14 0.43 28.75
C GLY A 261 -4.74 1.79 28.12
N ASN A 262 -3.47 2.17 28.30
CA ASN A 262 -2.88 3.45 27.83
C ASN A 262 -2.65 3.54 26.31
N LEU A 263 -3.03 2.51 25.55
CA LEU A 263 -2.60 2.30 24.15
C LEU A 263 -3.54 2.89 23.09
N MET A 264 -4.57 3.66 23.47
CA MET A 264 -5.50 4.30 22.53
C MET A 264 -6.02 3.33 21.44
N SER A 265 -6.37 2.10 21.85
CA SER A 265 -6.92 1.05 20.97
C SER A 265 -5.97 0.49 19.90
N ALA A 266 -4.65 0.60 20.06
CA ALA A 266 -3.71 -0.16 19.24
C ALA A 266 -3.59 -1.62 19.74
N PRO A 267 -4.01 -2.64 18.95
CA PRO A 267 -3.86 -4.03 19.36
C PRO A 267 -2.38 -4.42 19.39
N TYR A 268 -1.98 -5.18 20.40
CA TYR A 268 -0.64 -5.75 20.50
C TYR A 268 -0.70 -7.25 20.80
N ALA A 269 0.36 -7.95 20.41
CA ALA A 269 0.54 -9.35 20.71
C ALA A 269 1.40 -9.51 21.96
N ALA A 270 0.96 -10.34 22.90
CA ALA A 270 1.75 -10.78 24.04
C ALA A 270 1.76 -12.30 24.14
N ARG A 271 2.86 -12.85 24.64
CA ARG A 271 2.93 -14.28 24.95
C ARG A 271 2.19 -14.54 26.24
N ILE A 272 1.42 -15.62 26.28
CA ILE A 272 0.82 -16.14 27.51
C ILE A 272 1.92 -16.79 28.34
N GLU A 273 2.18 -16.23 29.51
CA GLU A 273 3.24 -16.58 30.45
C GLU A 273 2.74 -17.37 31.67
N GLY A 274 1.41 -17.43 31.87
CA GLY A 274 0.79 -18.20 32.94
C GLY A 274 -0.71 -18.37 32.73
N VAL A 275 -1.30 -19.33 33.45
CA VAL A 275 -2.74 -19.60 33.47
C VAL A 275 -3.18 -19.74 34.93
N ASP A 276 -4.24 -19.03 35.30
CA ASP A 276 -4.91 -19.14 36.59
C ASP A 276 -6.32 -19.72 36.36
N THR A 277 -6.42 -21.05 36.43
CA THR A 277 -7.68 -21.78 36.18
C THR A 277 -8.73 -21.50 37.24
N ALA A 278 -8.35 -21.14 38.47
CA ALA A 278 -9.29 -20.79 39.52
C ALA A 278 -10.00 -19.44 39.24
N LYS A 279 -9.35 -18.57 38.47
CA LYS A 279 -9.88 -17.25 38.08
C LYS A 279 -10.31 -17.16 36.62
N ASN A 280 -10.27 -18.26 35.85
CA ASN A 280 -10.47 -18.27 34.40
C ASN A 280 -9.63 -17.17 33.72
N GLY A 281 -8.33 -17.14 34.04
CA GLY A 281 -7.46 -16.06 33.62
C GLY A 281 -6.16 -16.54 32.99
N ILE A 282 -5.65 -15.72 32.06
CA ILE A 282 -4.33 -15.89 31.46
C ILE A 282 -3.44 -14.70 31.81
N VAL A 283 -2.17 -14.98 32.05
CA VAL A 283 -1.16 -13.99 32.44
C VAL A 283 -0.30 -13.65 31.24
N PHE A 284 -0.12 -12.37 30.97
CA PHE A 284 0.69 -11.89 29.84
C PHE A 284 1.29 -10.52 30.14
N SER A 285 2.36 -10.18 29.43
CA SER A 285 3.00 -8.87 29.52
C SER A 285 2.14 -7.78 28.86
N GLY A 286 2.10 -6.60 29.49
CA GLY A 286 1.53 -5.40 28.91
C GLY A 286 2.61 -4.36 28.60
N PRO A 287 2.32 -3.42 27.69
CA PRO A 287 3.07 -2.18 27.62
C PRO A 287 2.65 -1.30 28.81
N TRP A 288 3.58 -1.10 29.73
CA TRP A 288 3.43 -0.25 30.91
C TRP A 288 3.85 1.17 30.60
#